data_AF-A0AAW7JQ51-F1
#
_entry.id   AF-A0AAW7JQ51-F1
#
_cell.length_a   1.000
_cell.length_b   1.000
_cell.length_c   1.000
_cell.angle_alpha   90.00
_cell.angle_beta   90.00
_cell.angle_gamma   90.00
#
_symmetry.space_group_name_H-M   'P 1'
#
loop_
_entity.id
_entity.type
_entity.pdbx_description
1 polymer ?
#
loop_
_entity_poly.entity_id
_entity_poly.type
_entity_poly.pdbx_seq_one_letter_code
_entity_poly.pdbx_strand_id
1 'polypeptide(L)'
;MTATPWGFRDILPEEAQAREDIALTVKNCLKAHRYLPVETPLLEDKSALEQGGHLADTPFKLFDDDGRFLVVRPDNTLSIVRLVSSRMSAGDLPLRLRYEAPVVRAASRNSGTSRQFTQLGYELIGAGGAAGDAEIVSIAVEVVRELGLPGWRLVCGSVLPIKALLSCCADADLTRRVLEFVHANNLVDLDAHVRASGEDEAFKRAVCALPRLSGGIEVLDEVDALLEDAGVGDSATDELRALYGAVSAMGEDVRARLTFDFSILNSFDYYTGLLFKVYAAGMPDSVGSGGRYDTVLDGAIDGAQRVPAAGFAFSLERLEAVRPDEKAVCAGGDGAIPRDVAAPLRIAVPKGSLNGDTLRVLEAAGLDVSALRDPGRHLIFRARDTREGDDSIGEVEYIIVRPTDAPAFVACGGADCGICGRDSLIEADLNLLQLIDLQFGACRFIEAEPAWRAGEAERAYARRGSLRVATKYPRIASAWYEERGVNADIISLHGNIELGPIVGLSDRIVDITATGTTLRENDLVITGEIMECTARFFVNPGRARLDGRVRRLAERLAAVVAQG
;
A
#
# COMPACT_ATOMS: atom_id res chain seq x y z
N MET A 1 16.95 -21.75 26.85
CA MET A 1 17.36 -20.72 25.88
C MET A 1 16.12 -19.93 25.51
N THR A 2 16.22 -18.61 25.58
CA THR A 2 15.12 -17.66 25.36
C THR A 2 14.93 -17.42 23.87
N ALA A 3 13.66 -17.36 23.43
CA ALA A 3 13.31 -16.97 22.07
C ALA A 3 13.79 -15.55 21.73
N THR A 4 14.07 -15.28 20.46
CA THR A 4 14.33 -13.92 19.98
C THR A 4 13.13 -13.00 20.26
N PRO A 5 13.34 -11.68 20.42
CA PRO A 5 12.24 -10.73 20.57
C PRO A 5 11.26 -10.83 19.39
N TRP A 6 9.97 -10.61 19.66
CA TRP A 6 8.94 -10.66 18.62
C TRP A 6 9.24 -9.69 17.46
N GLY A 7 9.21 -10.23 16.24
CA GLY A 7 9.52 -9.53 14.99
C GLY A 7 11.00 -9.49 14.63
N PHE A 8 11.86 -10.18 15.38
CA PHE A 8 13.29 -10.33 15.13
C PHE A 8 13.65 -11.82 15.00
N ARG A 9 14.62 -12.13 14.15
CA ARG A 9 15.10 -13.49 13.90
C ARG A 9 16.61 -13.54 13.76
N ASP A 10 17.17 -14.70 14.07
CA ASP A 10 18.55 -15.03 13.72
C ASP A 10 18.63 -15.40 12.24
N ILE A 11 19.72 -15.00 11.59
CA ILE A 11 20.05 -15.37 10.21
C ILE A 11 21.08 -16.49 10.27
N LEU A 12 20.74 -17.67 9.76
CA LEU A 12 21.61 -18.85 9.83
C LEU A 12 22.71 -18.80 8.76
N PRO A 13 23.81 -19.57 8.89
CA PRO A 13 24.97 -19.44 8.01
C PRO A 13 24.69 -19.56 6.49
N GLU A 14 23.83 -20.47 6.06
CA GLU A 14 23.45 -20.62 4.64
C GLU A 14 22.71 -19.36 4.14
N GLU A 15 21.77 -18.86 4.94
CA GLU A 15 21.04 -17.62 4.68
C GLU A 15 21.99 -16.41 4.65
N ALA A 16 22.90 -16.34 5.62
CA ALA A 16 23.88 -15.27 5.74
C ALA A 16 24.82 -15.22 4.53
N GLN A 17 25.27 -16.38 4.03
CA GLN A 17 26.11 -16.44 2.81
C GLN A 17 25.34 -15.94 1.59
N ALA A 18 24.10 -16.38 1.40
CA ALA A 18 23.26 -15.94 0.28
C ALA A 18 23.06 -14.41 0.31
N ARG A 19 22.82 -13.86 1.50
CA ARG A 19 22.68 -12.42 1.74
C ARG A 19 23.98 -11.66 1.45
N GLU A 20 25.12 -12.19 1.88
CA GLU A 20 26.45 -11.62 1.61
C GLU A 20 26.71 -11.52 0.10
N ASP A 21 26.42 -12.58 -0.67
CA ASP A 21 26.62 -12.61 -2.12
C ASP A 21 25.76 -11.57 -2.85
N ILE A 22 24.49 -11.43 -2.44
CA ILE A 22 23.58 -10.41 -2.98
C ILE A 22 24.14 -9.03 -2.67
N ALA A 23 24.48 -8.76 -1.42
CA ALA A 23 25.02 -7.47 -1.00
C ALA A 23 26.32 -7.14 -1.75
N LEU A 24 27.23 -8.10 -1.93
CA LEU A 24 28.45 -7.90 -2.73
C LEU A 24 28.14 -7.50 -4.16
N THR A 25 27.20 -8.19 -4.80
CA THR A 25 26.77 -7.91 -6.18
C THR A 25 26.27 -6.48 -6.31
N VAL A 26 25.33 -6.07 -5.45
CA VAL A 26 24.78 -4.71 -5.44
C VAL A 26 25.88 -3.68 -5.17
N LYS A 27 26.73 -3.90 -4.16
CA LYS A 27 27.85 -2.99 -3.83
C LYS A 27 28.82 -2.82 -5.00
N ASN A 28 29.10 -3.87 -5.74
CA ASN A 28 30.01 -3.82 -6.89
C ASN A 28 29.43 -3.00 -8.05
N CYS A 29 28.14 -3.16 -8.37
CA CYS A 29 27.43 -2.30 -9.32
C CYS A 29 27.52 -0.82 -8.89
N LEU A 30 27.14 -0.51 -7.65
CA LEU A 30 27.17 0.88 -7.14
C LEU A 30 28.58 1.48 -7.15
N LYS A 31 29.59 0.68 -6.81
CA LYS A 31 31.00 1.09 -6.87
C LYS A 31 31.45 1.40 -8.31
N ALA A 32 30.98 0.65 -9.30
CA ALA A 32 31.30 0.93 -10.71
C ALA A 32 30.78 2.30 -11.16
N HIS A 33 29.64 2.74 -10.60
CA HIS A 33 29.07 4.08 -10.77
C HIS A 33 29.62 5.14 -9.80
N ARG A 34 30.71 4.83 -9.09
CA ARG A 34 31.41 5.73 -8.15
C ARG A 34 30.58 6.17 -6.95
N TYR A 35 29.58 5.39 -6.54
CA TYR A 35 28.88 5.62 -5.28
C TYR A 35 29.77 5.21 -4.10
N LEU A 36 30.06 6.17 -3.24
CA LEU A 36 30.94 6.02 -2.08
C LEU A 36 30.16 5.47 -0.88
N PRO A 37 30.73 4.54 -0.10
CA PRO A 37 30.06 4.02 1.08
C PRO A 37 29.90 5.12 2.15
N VAL A 38 28.74 5.14 2.80
CA VAL A 38 28.47 5.97 3.97
C VAL A 38 27.82 5.13 5.06
N GLU A 39 28.13 5.42 6.31
CA GLU A 39 27.54 4.80 7.48
C GLU A 39 26.99 5.88 8.41
N THR A 40 25.77 5.68 8.89
CA THR A 40 25.11 6.54 9.86
C THR A 40 24.91 5.77 11.17
N PRO A 41 24.77 6.48 12.31
CA PRO A 41 24.39 5.85 13.57
C PRO A 41 23.11 5.01 13.47
N LEU A 42 23.04 3.92 14.23
CA LEU A 42 21.82 3.11 14.36
C LEU A 42 20.74 3.84 15.17
N LEU A 43 21.18 4.61 16.16
CA LEU A 43 20.35 5.45 17.02
C LEU A 43 20.42 6.90 16.55
N GLU A 44 19.25 7.50 16.37
CA GLU A 44 19.11 8.87 15.90
C GLU A 44 18.24 9.66 16.88
N ASP A 45 18.47 10.96 16.97
CA ASP A 45 17.54 11.86 17.64
C ASP A 45 16.28 12.01 16.77
N LYS A 46 15.09 11.81 17.35
CA LYS A 46 13.85 11.85 16.56
C LYS A 46 13.66 13.22 15.89
N SER A 47 13.93 14.31 16.61
CA SER A 47 13.75 15.66 16.10
C SER A 47 14.71 15.98 14.96
N ALA A 48 15.93 15.43 15.00
CA ALA A 48 16.89 15.59 13.92
C ALA A 48 16.47 14.84 12.64
N LEU A 49 15.79 13.70 12.75
CA LEU A 49 15.22 13.01 11.58
C LEU A 49 13.99 13.73 11.04
N GLU A 50 13.12 14.23 11.91
CA GLU A 50 11.90 14.97 11.51
C GLU A 50 12.23 16.31 10.82
N GLN A 51 13.39 16.91 11.13
CA GLN A 51 13.90 18.07 10.37
C GLN A 51 14.25 17.71 8.92
N GLY A 52 14.61 16.46 8.65
CA GLY A 52 14.92 15.94 7.32
C GLY A 52 13.69 15.46 6.53
N GLY A 53 12.48 15.57 7.07
CA GLY A 53 11.25 15.19 6.38
C GLY A 53 10.27 14.39 7.24
N HIS A 54 9.14 14.02 6.63
CA HIS A 54 8.09 13.27 7.31
C HIS A 54 8.48 11.80 7.48
N LEU A 55 8.39 11.32 8.72
CA LEU A 55 8.64 9.91 9.06
C LEU A 55 7.38 9.08 8.76
N ALA A 56 7.33 8.44 7.58
CA ALA A 56 6.18 7.61 7.20
C ALA A 56 6.01 6.38 8.10
N ASP A 57 7.12 5.74 8.50
CA ASP A 57 7.09 4.55 9.33
C ASP A 57 7.23 4.87 10.82
N THR A 58 6.53 4.13 11.68
CA THR A 58 6.66 4.32 13.12
C THR A 58 8.01 3.77 13.61
N PRO A 59 8.92 4.60 14.15
CA PRO A 59 10.21 4.13 14.62
C PRO A 59 10.09 3.39 15.95
N PHE A 60 11.08 2.55 16.25
CA PHE A 60 11.29 2.10 17.62
C PHE A 60 11.80 3.24 18.48
N LYS A 61 11.20 3.38 19.65
CA LYS A 61 11.43 4.48 20.58
C LYS A 61 12.15 3.96 21.82
N LEU A 62 13.16 4.69 22.28
CA LEU A 62 13.91 4.38 23.48
C LEU A 62 14.39 5.67 24.15
N PHE A 63 14.75 5.55 25.42
CA PHE A 63 15.38 6.63 26.17
C PHE A 63 16.82 6.23 26.50
N ASP A 64 17.74 7.16 26.32
CA ASP A 64 19.11 7.01 26.81
C ASP A 64 19.19 7.18 28.34
N ASP A 65 20.33 6.85 28.93
CA ASP A 65 20.52 6.92 30.39
C ASP A 65 20.42 8.35 30.95
N ASP A 66 20.69 9.36 30.13
CA ASP A 66 20.54 10.78 30.43
C ASP A 66 19.12 11.33 30.14
N GLY A 67 18.19 10.47 29.74
CA GLY A 67 16.80 10.80 29.46
C GLY A 67 16.55 11.34 28.06
N ARG A 68 17.56 11.42 27.17
CA ARG A 68 17.34 11.78 25.78
C ARG A 68 16.46 10.77 25.07
N PHE A 69 15.51 11.27 24.29
CA PHE A 69 14.59 10.45 23.51
C PHE A 69 15.20 10.12 22.15
N LEU A 70 15.52 8.85 21.94
CA LEU A 70 16.16 8.36 20.74
C LEU A 70 15.22 7.43 19.98
N VAL A 71 15.54 7.23 18.71
CA VAL A 71 14.88 6.24 17.86
C VAL A 71 15.90 5.33 17.22
N VAL A 72 15.53 4.06 17.04
CA VAL A 72 16.24 3.19 16.09
C VAL A 72 15.79 3.62 14.70
N ARG A 73 16.74 3.90 13.80
CA ARG A 73 16.43 4.42 12.46
C ARG A 73 15.40 3.51 11.73
N PRO A 74 14.27 4.07 11.26
CA PRO A 74 13.28 3.31 10.48
C PRO A 74 13.54 3.35 8.97
N ASP A 75 14.46 4.23 8.55
CA ASP A 75 14.85 4.53 7.18
C ASP A 75 16.30 5.01 7.14
N ASN A 76 17.02 4.76 6.04
CA ASN A 76 18.41 5.20 5.87
C ASN A 76 18.52 6.57 5.16
N THR A 77 17.59 6.90 4.27
CA THR A 77 17.64 8.14 3.50
C THR A 77 17.56 9.36 4.40
N LEU A 78 16.67 9.37 5.41
CA LEU A 78 16.60 10.48 6.38
C LEU A 78 17.88 10.64 7.22
N SER A 79 18.53 9.52 7.60
CA SER A 79 19.82 9.57 8.27
C SER A 79 20.92 10.14 7.37
N ILE A 80 20.88 9.86 6.06
CA ILE A 80 21.81 10.41 5.08
C ILE A 80 21.55 11.89 4.85
N VAL A 81 20.29 12.30 4.71
CA VAL A 81 19.88 13.71 4.65
C VAL A 81 20.44 14.46 5.84
N ARG A 82 20.23 13.98 7.08
CA ARG A 82 20.80 14.58 8.28
C ARG A 82 22.33 14.67 8.23
N LEU A 83 23.01 13.59 7.79
CA LEU A 83 24.47 13.58 7.64
C LEU A 83 24.94 14.66 6.66
N VAL A 84 24.32 14.72 5.47
CA VAL A 84 24.68 15.67 4.42
C VAL A 84 24.46 17.11 4.88
N SER A 85 23.29 17.42 5.43
CA SER A 85 22.96 18.76 5.94
C SER A 85 23.89 19.22 7.07
N SER A 86 24.47 18.30 7.85
CA SER A 86 25.30 18.64 9.02
C SER A 86 26.81 18.58 8.78
N ARG A 87 27.27 17.86 7.74
CA ARG A 87 28.69 17.55 7.54
C ARG A 87 29.23 17.92 6.17
N MET A 88 28.37 18.18 5.20
CA MET A 88 28.77 18.47 3.81
C MET A 88 28.52 19.94 3.48
N SER A 89 29.18 20.41 2.43
CA SER A 89 29.07 21.77 1.92
C SER A 89 28.65 21.78 0.46
N ALA A 90 28.27 22.95 -0.07
CA ALA A 90 27.97 23.10 -1.50
C ALA A 90 29.14 22.67 -2.41
N GLY A 91 30.39 22.75 -1.93
CA GLY A 91 31.59 22.34 -2.68
C GLY A 91 31.74 20.82 -2.84
N ASP A 92 31.00 20.03 -2.05
CA ASP A 92 31.05 18.56 -2.12
C ASP A 92 30.03 17.99 -3.13
N LEU A 93 29.10 18.81 -3.62
CA LEU A 93 28.07 18.40 -4.57
C LEU A 93 28.64 18.24 -5.99
N PRO A 94 28.11 17.29 -6.80
CA PRO A 94 27.09 16.31 -6.45
C PRO A 94 27.68 15.10 -5.70
N LEU A 95 26.92 14.60 -4.72
CA LEU A 95 27.26 13.41 -3.94
C LEU A 95 26.59 12.16 -4.52
N ARG A 96 27.35 11.06 -4.54
CA ARG A 96 26.88 9.71 -4.86
C ARG A 96 27.22 8.80 -3.69
N LEU A 97 26.23 8.49 -2.87
CA LEU A 97 26.42 7.77 -1.60
C LEU A 97 25.70 6.43 -1.63
N ARG A 98 26.30 5.37 -1.09
CA ARG A 98 25.69 4.04 -0.95
C ARG A 98 25.77 3.52 0.47
N TYR A 99 24.84 2.66 0.84
CA TYR A 99 24.76 2.06 2.16
C TYR A 99 24.24 0.62 2.10
N GLU A 100 24.66 -0.15 3.10
CA GLU A 100 24.13 -1.46 3.44
C GLU A 100 23.85 -1.42 4.94
N ALA A 101 22.58 -1.36 5.32
CA ALA A 101 22.23 -1.06 6.70
C ALA A 101 20.88 -1.64 7.09
N PRO A 102 20.76 -2.23 8.30
CA PRO A 102 19.45 -2.60 8.84
C PRO A 102 18.66 -1.35 9.24
N VAL A 103 17.35 -1.44 9.09
CA VAL A 103 16.36 -0.51 9.64
C VAL A 103 15.38 -1.27 10.51
N VAL A 104 14.78 -0.57 11.46
CA VAL A 104 13.86 -1.17 12.43
C VAL A 104 12.58 -0.36 12.53
N ARG A 105 11.45 -1.02 12.33
CA ARG A 105 10.12 -0.41 12.32
C ARG A 105 9.22 -1.02 13.38
N ALA A 106 8.53 -0.17 14.13
CA ALA A 106 7.45 -0.63 14.98
C ALA A 106 6.31 -1.13 14.10
N ALA A 107 5.69 -2.24 14.49
CA ALA A 107 4.54 -2.81 13.82
C ALA A 107 3.50 -3.19 14.87
N SER A 108 2.24 -3.31 14.46
CA SER A 108 1.18 -3.90 15.28
C SER A 108 1.43 -5.38 15.48
N ARG A 109 1.04 -5.93 16.65
CA ARG A 109 1.08 -7.38 16.84
C ARG A 109 0.16 -8.07 15.84
N ASN A 110 0.56 -9.28 15.41
CA ASN A 110 -0.19 -10.14 14.49
C ASN A 110 -0.29 -9.65 13.03
N SER A 111 0.51 -8.66 12.62
CA SER A 111 0.60 -8.21 11.22
C SER A 111 1.27 -9.22 10.29
N GLY A 112 2.04 -10.18 10.85
CA GLY A 112 2.92 -11.05 10.08
C GLY A 112 4.20 -10.37 9.57
N THR A 113 4.36 -9.07 9.79
CA THR A 113 5.50 -8.30 9.25
C THR A 113 6.75 -8.42 10.12
N SER A 114 7.92 -8.47 9.46
CA SER A 114 9.21 -8.34 10.15
C SER A 114 9.39 -6.92 10.68
N ARG A 115 10.04 -6.79 11.85
CA ARG A 115 10.33 -5.49 12.47
C ARG A 115 11.76 -5.02 12.18
N GLN A 116 12.59 -5.88 11.61
CA GLN A 116 13.93 -5.56 11.13
C GLN A 116 14.13 -6.13 9.72
N PHE A 117 14.74 -5.34 8.85
CA PHE A 117 15.16 -5.75 7.51
C PHE A 117 16.35 -4.90 7.05
N THR A 118 17.07 -5.35 6.04
CA THR A 118 18.28 -4.71 5.53
C THR A 118 18.02 -4.02 4.20
N GLN A 119 18.37 -2.74 4.13
CA GLN A 119 18.34 -1.97 2.90
C GLN A 119 19.72 -1.94 2.25
N LEU A 120 19.74 -2.18 0.94
CA LEU A 120 20.89 -1.94 0.07
C LEU A 120 20.53 -0.75 -0.83
N GLY A 121 20.99 0.44 -0.46
CA GLY A 121 20.53 1.67 -1.09
C GLY A 121 21.63 2.62 -1.52
N TYR A 122 21.21 3.61 -2.30
CA TYR A 122 22.06 4.64 -2.84
C TYR A 122 21.30 5.95 -3.05
N GLU A 123 21.99 7.07 -2.83
CA GLU A 123 21.47 8.43 -2.89
C GLU A 123 22.32 9.27 -3.85
N LEU A 124 21.66 9.95 -4.78
CA LEU A 124 22.22 10.97 -5.66
C LEU A 124 21.75 12.35 -5.16
N ILE A 125 22.68 13.19 -4.71
CA ILE A 125 22.36 14.47 -4.08
C ILE A 125 23.11 15.60 -4.80
N GLY A 126 22.39 16.66 -5.17
CA GLY A 126 22.92 17.80 -5.91
C GLY A 126 22.99 17.60 -7.43
N ALA A 127 22.47 16.48 -7.95
CA ALA A 127 22.31 16.24 -9.39
C ALA A 127 20.90 15.74 -9.66
N GLY A 128 20.08 16.58 -10.32
CA GLY A 128 18.67 16.29 -10.62
C GLY A 128 18.35 16.31 -12.11
N GLY A 129 17.07 16.46 -12.42
CA GLY A 129 16.57 16.47 -13.80
C GLY A 129 16.69 15.11 -14.50
N ALA A 130 16.42 15.08 -15.80
CA ALA A 130 16.34 13.83 -16.57
C ALA A 130 17.64 12.99 -16.52
N ALA A 131 18.80 13.64 -16.41
CA ALA A 131 20.08 12.93 -16.30
C ALA A 131 20.22 12.20 -14.96
N GLY A 132 19.79 12.82 -13.85
CA GLY A 132 19.80 12.18 -12.53
C GLY A 132 18.84 11.00 -12.47
N ASP A 133 17.65 11.14 -13.06
CA ASP A 133 16.66 10.04 -13.14
C ASP A 133 17.18 8.86 -13.94
N ALA A 134 17.75 9.15 -15.11
CA ALA A 134 18.35 8.13 -15.94
C ALA A 134 19.46 7.40 -15.18
N GLU A 135 20.31 8.10 -14.44
CA GLU A 135 21.38 7.50 -13.64
C GLU A 135 20.82 6.54 -12.58
N ILE A 136 19.94 7.02 -11.68
CA ILE A 136 19.45 6.22 -10.56
C ILE A 136 18.66 5.00 -11.03
N VAL A 137 17.86 5.13 -12.10
CA VAL A 137 17.03 4.04 -12.63
C VAL A 137 17.89 3.04 -13.40
N SER A 138 18.87 3.50 -14.18
CA SER A 138 19.78 2.61 -14.92
C SER A 138 20.59 1.73 -13.98
N ILE A 139 21.06 2.28 -12.85
CA ILE A 139 21.76 1.51 -11.82
C ILE A 139 20.85 0.40 -11.26
N ALA A 140 19.58 0.69 -10.97
CA ALA A 140 18.64 -0.33 -10.51
C ALA A 140 18.48 -1.45 -11.56
N VAL A 141 18.37 -1.09 -12.83
CA VAL A 141 18.28 -2.04 -13.96
C VAL A 141 19.53 -2.91 -14.08
N GLU A 142 20.72 -2.33 -13.91
CA GLU A 142 21.97 -3.10 -13.93
C GLU A 142 22.05 -4.09 -12.77
N VAL A 143 21.68 -3.67 -11.55
CA VAL A 143 21.66 -4.53 -10.37
C VAL A 143 20.73 -5.73 -10.57
N VAL A 144 19.51 -5.51 -11.07
CA VAL A 144 18.55 -6.61 -11.26
C VAL A 144 18.97 -7.58 -12.37
N ARG A 145 19.67 -7.08 -13.40
CA ARG A 145 20.28 -7.91 -14.46
C ARG A 145 21.42 -8.75 -13.91
N GLU A 146 22.32 -8.15 -13.14
CA GLU A 146 23.47 -8.85 -12.54
C GLU A 146 23.03 -9.90 -11.52
N LEU A 147 21.97 -9.62 -10.74
CA LEU A 147 21.37 -10.58 -9.82
C LEU A 147 20.56 -11.67 -10.54
N GLY A 148 20.26 -11.52 -11.82
CA GLY A 148 19.46 -12.48 -12.60
C GLY A 148 18.03 -12.63 -12.08
N LEU A 149 17.39 -11.53 -11.64
CA LEU A 149 16.06 -11.62 -11.03
C LEU A 149 15.01 -12.18 -12.00
N PRO A 150 14.21 -13.20 -11.60
CA PRO A 150 13.26 -13.84 -12.49
C PRO A 150 12.08 -12.91 -12.81
N GLY A 151 11.76 -12.78 -14.11
CA GLY A 151 10.56 -12.07 -14.57
C GLY A 151 10.42 -10.63 -14.06
N TRP A 152 11.55 -9.95 -13.82
CA TRP A 152 11.53 -8.61 -13.21
C TRP A 152 10.79 -7.59 -14.09
N ARG A 153 10.19 -6.59 -13.43
CA ARG A 153 9.61 -5.41 -14.07
C ARG A 153 10.04 -4.15 -13.35
N LEU A 154 10.32 -3.12 -14.14
CA LEU A 154 10.54 -1.76 -13.67
C LEU A 154 9.25 -0.97 -13.88
N VAL A 155 8.67 -0.49 -12.77
CA VAL A 155 7.43 0.27 -12.77
C VAL A 155 7.75 1.70 -12.34
N CYS A 156 7.50 2.66 -13.22
CA CYS A 156 7.75 4.08 -13.00
C CYS A 156 6.42 4.87 -12.94
N GLY A 157 6.45 6.01 -12.30
CA GLY A 157 5.33 6.94 -12.21
C GLY A 157 5.82 8.29 -11.70
N SER A 158 4.92 9.26 -11.62
CA SER A 158 5.27 10.60 -11.15
C SER A 158 4.13 11.21 -10.35
N VAL A 159 4.46 11.94 -9.29
CA VAL A 159 3.48 12.74 -8.56
C VAL A 159 3.10 14.03 -9.28
N LEU A 160 3.83 14.42 -10.34
CA LEU A 160 3.60 15.69 -11.04
C LEU A 160 2.21 15.77 -11.68
N PRO A 161 1.70 14.74 -12.41
CA PRO A 161 0.38 14.80 -13.02
C PRO A 161 -0.76 15.08 -12.02
N ILE A 162 -0.81 14.36 -10.90
CA ILE A 162 -1.88 14.59 -9.90
C ILE A 162 -1.69 15.93 -9.18
N LYS A 163 -0.46 16.36 -8.91
CA LYS A 163 -0.20 17.69 -8.33
C LYS A 163 -0.61 18.82 -9.28
N ALA A 164 -0.33 18.68 -10.58
CA ALA A 164 -0.74 19.63 -11.60
C ALA A 164 -2.27 19.71 -11.69
N LEU A 165 -2.94 18.56 -11.74
CA LEU A 165 -4.40 18.49 -11.75
C LEU A 165 -5.01 19.17 -10.51
N LEU A 166 -4.52 18.84 -9.32
CA LEU A 166 -5.02 19.40 -8.07
C LEU A 166 -4.72 20.89 -7.90
N SER A 167 -3.69 21.43 -8.57
CA SER A 167 -3.40 22.87 -8.55
C SER A 167 -4.46 23.73 -9.23
N CYS A 168 -5.28 23.12 -10.10
CA CYS A 168 -6.44 23.75 -10.73
C CYS A 168 -7.68 23.76 -9.81
N CYS A 169 -7.70 22.97 -8.73
CA CYS A 169 -8.82 22.89 -7.80
C CYS A 169 -8.69 23.95 -6.70
N ALA A 170 -9.71 24.79 -6.55
CA ALA A 170 -9.75 25.80 -5.48
C ALA A 170 -10.15 25.22 -4.12
N ASP A 171 -10.79 24.05 -4.10
CA ASP A 171 -11.22 23.37 -2.88
C ASP A 171 -10.04 22.62 -2.23
N ALA A 172 -9.48 23.24 -1.19
CA ALA A 172 -8.36 22.69 -0.43
C ALA A 172 -8.74 21.41 0.34
N ASP A 173 -10.00 21.27 0.78
CA ASP A 173 -10.46 20.08 1.47
C ASP A 173 -10.60 18.92 0.49
N LEU A 174 -11.19 19.16 -0.68
CA LEU A 174 -11.26 18.16 -1.75
C LEU A 174 -9.85 17.70 -2.15
N THR A 175 -8.92 18.64 -2.34
CA THR A 175 -7.53 18.35 -2.68
C THR A 175 -6.87 17.43 -1.66
N ARG A 176 -7.00 17.78 -0.37
CA ARG A 176 -6.48 16.95 0.73
C ARG A 176 -7.10 15.56 0.72
N ARG A 177 -8.42 15.45 0.57
CA ARG A 177 -9.15 14.18 0.56
C ARG A 177 -8.78 13.31 -0.63
N VAL A 178 -8.59 13.88 -1.81
CA VAL A 178 -8.09 13.15 -2.99
C VAL A 178 -6.74 12.52 -2.71
N LEU A 179 -5.79 13.29 -2.17
CA LEU A 179 -4.47 12.79 -1.80
C LEU A 179 -4.55 11.68 -0.74
N GLU A 180 -5.40 11.84 0.28
CA GLU A 180 -5.67 10.80 1.30
C GLU A 180 -6.17 9.50 0.66
N PHE A 181 -7.14 9.56 -0.25
CA PHE A 181 -7.69 8.37 -0.89
C PHE A 181 -6.70 7.69 -1.83
N VAL A 182 -5.93 8.46 -2.62
CA VAL A 182 -4.89 7.89 -3.48
C VAL A 182 -3.76 7.29 -2.64
N HIS A 183 -3.36 7.93 -1.55
CA HIS A 183 -2.39 7.39 -0.59
C HIS A 183 -2.87 6.07 0.02
N ALA A 184 -4.14 5.99 0.41
CA ALA A 184 -4.76 4.80 0.97
C ALA A 184 -5.10 3.71 -0.08
N ASN A 185 -4.74 3.91 -1.35
CA ASN A 185 -5.12 3.04 -2.46
C ASN A 185 -6.64 2.75 -2.52
N ASN A 186 -7.45 3.73 -2.13
CA ASN A 186 -8.89 3.62 -1.98
C ASN A 186 -9.61 4.36 -3.12
N LEU A 187 -9.52 3.79 -4.33
CA LEU A 187 -10.06 4.43 -5.53
C LEU A 187 -11.59 4.43 -5.56
N VAL A 188 -12.23 3.59 -4.74
CA VAL A 188 -13.69 3.54 -4.59
C VAL A 188 -14.20 4.78 -3.86
N ASP A 189 -13.63 5.10 -2.69
CA ASP A 189 -14.05 6.30 -1.95
C ASP A 189 -13.58 7.58 -2.62
N LEU A 190 -12.47 7.54 -3.36
CA LEU A 190 -12.04 8.62 -4.26
C LEU A 190 -13.17 8.99 -5.23
N ASP A 191 -13.67 8.02 -6.00
CA ASP A 191 -14.70 8.26 -7.00
C ASP A 191 -15.99 8.80 -6.38
N ALA A 192 -16.41 8.23 -5.24
CA ALA A 192 -17.61 8.67 -4.55
C ALA A 192 -17.47 10.12 -4.06
N HIS A 193 -16.32 10.49 -3.51
CA HIS A 193 -16.05 11.82 -2.98
C HIS A 193 -15.93 12.87 -4.08
N VAL A 194 -15.19 12.56 -5.15
CA VAL A 194 -15.02 13.46 -6.32
C VAL A 194 -16.33 13.65 -7.08
N ARG A 195 -17.15 12.60 -7.23
CA ARG A 195 -18.48 12.72 -7.86
C ARG A 195 -19.41 13.67 -7.10
N ALA A 196 -19.31 13.70 -5.77
CA ALA A 196 -20.11 14.56 -4.91
C ALA A 196 -19.63 16.03 -4.88
N SER A 197 -18.46 16.34 -5.47
CA SER A 197 -17.93 17.69 -5.48
C SER A 197 -18.60 18.61 -6.51
N GLY A 198 -18.41 19.91 -6.34
CA GLY A 198 -18.88 20.95 -7.26
C GLY A 198 -17.98 21.20 -8.47
N GLU A 199 -16.91 20.42 -8.64
CA GLU A 199 -15.96 20.57 -9.75
C GLU A 199 -16.59 20.18 -11.10
N ASP A 200 -15.96 20.57 -12.21
CA ASP A 200 -16.42 20.18 -13.54
C ASP A 200 -16.18 18.69 -13.84
N GLU A 201 -16.89 18.18 -14.85
CA GLU A 201 -16.84 16.76 -15.20
C GLU A 201 -15.50 16.32 -15.79
N ALA A 202 -14.73 17.23 -16.42
CA ALA A 202 -13.42 16.91 -16.96
C ALA A 202 -12.41 16.73 -15.84
N PHE A 203 -12.39 17.63 -14.85
CA PHE A 203 -11.61 17.49 -13.63
C PHE A 203 -11.97 16.20 -12.87
N LYS A 204 -13.26 15.95 -12.64
CA LYS A 204 -13.72 14.73 -11.96
C LYS A 204 -13.25 13.46 -12.67
N ARG A 205 -13.38 13.42 -14.00
CA ARG A 205 -12.90 12.31 -14.82
C ARG A 205 -11.38 12.14 -14.68
N ALA A 206 -10.61 13.22 -14.80
CA ALA A 206 -9.15 13.16 -14.72
C ALA A 206 -8.67 12.65 -13.36
N VAL A 207 -9.24 13.14 -12.25
CA VAL A 207 -8.87 12.72 -10.88
C VAL A 207 -9.19 11.23 -10.66
N CYS A 208 -10.33 10.76 -11.15
CA CYS A 208 -10.73 9.36 -10.98
C CYS A 208 -9.95 8.42 -11.92
N ALA A 209 -9.64 8.85 -13.14
CA ALA A 209 -8.99 8.02 -14.15
C ALA A 209 -7.48 7.90 -13.94
N LEU A 210 -6.81 8.99 -13.56
CA LEU A 210 -5.35 9.05 -13.47
C LEU A 210 -4.74 7.91 -12.62
N PRO A 211 -5.20 7.61 -11.38
CA PRO A 211 -4.61 6.53 -10.58
C PRO A 211 -4.84 5.12 -11.13
N ARG A 212 -5.69 4.98 -12.15
CA ARG A 212 -6.01 3.70 -12.80
C ARG A 212 -5.19 3.47 -14.07
N LEU A 213 -4.48 4.49 -14.58
CA LEU A 213 -3.65 4.36 -15.76
C LEU A 213 -2.40 3.51 -15.50
N SER A 214 -2.18 2.49 -16.34
CA SER A 214 -0.99 1.66 -16.32
C SER A 214 -0.73 0.99 -17.67
N GLY A 215 0.53 0.91 -18.09
CA GLY A 215 0.88 0.34 -19.39
C GLY A 215 2.32 0.65 -19.82
N GLY A 216 2.56 0.62 -21.12
CA GLY A 216 3.81 1.09 -21.72
C GLY A 216 3.84 2.61 -21.88
N ILE A 217 4.65 3.09 -22.81
CA ILE A 217 4.83 4.53 -23.09
C ILE A 217 3.53 5.22 -23.55
N GLU A 218 2.63 4.48 -24.19
CA GLU A 218 1.34 4.98 -24.68
C GLU A 218 0.48 5.60 -23.56
N VAL A 219 0.64 5.13 -22.33
CA VAL A 219 -0.10 5.66 -21.18
C VAL A 219 0.27 7.11 -20.86
N LEU A 220 1.49 7.54 -21.21
CA LEU A 220 1.86 8.94 -21.00
C LEU A 220 1.05 9.88 -21.89
N ASP A 221 0.67 9.44 -23.09
CA ASP A 221 -0.22 10.21 -23.98
C ASP A 221 -1.64 10.29 -23.38
N GLU A 222 -2.13 9.21 -22.76
CA GLU A 222 -3.42 9.20 -22.07
C GLU A 222 -3.44 10.14 -20.86
N VAL A 223 -2.35 10.20 -20.09
CA VAL A 223 -2.21 11.14 -18.97
C VAL A 223 -2.27 12.58 -19.45
N ASP A 224 -1.46 12.94 -20.45
CA ASP A 224 -1.42 14.31 -20.97
C ASP A 224 -2.79 14.73 -21.54
N ALA A 225 -3.48 13.83 -22.25
CA ALA A 225 -4.84 14.09 -22.74
C ALA A 225 -5.85 14.32 -21.60
N LEU A 226 -5.78 13.55 -20.50
CA LEU A 226 -6.65 13.79 -19.33
C LEU A 226 -6.37 15.14 -18.65
N LEU A 227 -5.09 15.53 -18.60
CA LEU A 227 -4.67 16.80 -18.02
C LEU A 227 -5.12 17.98 -18.89
N GLU A 228 -4.94 17.89 -20.20
CA GLU A 228 -5.39 18.90 -21.17
C GLU A 228 -6.91 19.07 -21.11
N ASP A 229 -7.67 17.97 -21.11
CA ASP A 229 -9.14 17.99 -20.96
C ASP A 229 -9.58 18.72 -19.67
N ALA A 230 -8.81 18.58 -18.58
CA ALA A 230 -9.05 19.23 -17.29
C ALA A 230 -8.46 20.65 -17.17
N GLY A 231 -7.91 21.21 -18.24
CA GLY A 231 -7.40 22.59 -18.29
C GLY A 231 -5.97 22.78 -17.77
N VAL A 232 -5.19 21.71 -17.61
CA VAL A 232 -3.75 21.77 -17.31
C VAL A 232 -2.97 21.95 -18.61
N GLY A 233 -2.30 23.09 -18.77
CA GLY A 233 -1.71 23.50 -20.06
C GLY A 233 -0.31 22.95 -20.37
N ASP A 234 0.46 22.54 -19.36
CA ASP A 234 1.82 22.01 -19.54
C ASP A 234 1.83 20.48 -19.39
N SER A 235 2.65 19.79 -20.19
CA SER A 235 2.90 18.35 -20.05
C SER A 235 3.49 18.05 -18.67
N ALA A 236 2.85 17.14 -17.94
CA ALA A 236 3.34 16.67 -16.65
C ALA A 236 4.04 15.30 -16.75
N THR A 237 4.30 14.82 -17.97
CA THR A 237 4.92 13.50 -18.24
C THR A 237 6.29 13.59 -18.90
N ASP A 238 6.79 14.78 -19.21
CA ASP A 238 8.06 14.99 -19.91
C ASP A 238 9.25 14.29 -19.23
N GLU A 239 9.29 14.29 -17.89
CA GLU A 239 10.35 13.59 -17.14
C GLU A 239 10.31 12.07 -17.37
N LEU A 240 9.11 11.48 -17.48
CA LEU A 240 8.93 10.06 -17.72
C LEU A 240 9.26 9.68 -19.17
N ARG A 241 8.97 10.58 -20.14
CA ARG A 241 9.35 10.39 -21.55
C ARG A 241 10.87 10.43 -21.74
N ALA A 242 11.53 11.38 -21.09
CA ALA A 242 12.99 11.47 -21.10
C ALA A 242 13.63 10.22 -20.45
N LEU A 243 13.07 9.77 -19.33
CA LEU A 243 13.49 8.53 -18.65
C LEU A 243 13.33 7.31 -19.57
N TYR A 244 12.17 7.17 -20.23
CA TYR A 244 11.93 6.07 -21.17
C TYR A 244 12.99 6.04 -22.27
N GLY A 245 13.32 7.19 -22.86
CA GLY A 245 14.35 7.28 -23.90
C GLY A 245 15.72 6.82 -23.40
N ALA A 246 16.13 7.26 -22.21
CA ALA A 246 17.42 6.90 -21.63
C ALA A 246 17.51 5.42 -21.22
N VAL A 247 16.49 4.90 -20.54
CA VAL A 247 16.49 3.53 -20.00
C VAL A 247 16.26 2.50 -21.11
N SER A 248 15.44 2.81 -22.12
CA SER A 248 15.22 1.92 -23.27
C SER A 248 16.49 1.72 -24.10
N ALA A 249 17.44 2.67 -24.07
CA ALA A 249 18.73 2.54 -24.74
C ALA A 249 19.62 1.43 -24.14
N MET A 250 19.28 0.91 -22.95
CA MET A 250 20.00 -0.19 -22.30
C MET A 250 19.71 -1.58 -22.91
N GLY A 251 18.71 -1.70 -23.79
CA GLY A 251 18.38 -2.93 -24.51
C GLY A 251 16.88 -3.18 -24.64
N GLU A 252 16.49 -3.94 -25.67
CA GLU A 252 15.09 -4.28 -25.94
C GLU A 252 14.45 -5.09 -24.81
N ASP A 253 15.23 -5.88 -24.08
CA ASP A 253 14.78 -6.62 -22.90
C ASP A 253 14.38 -5.67 -21.75
N VAL A 254 15.06 -4.54 -21.58
CA VAL A 254 14.71 -3.51 -20.58
C VAL A 254 13.48 -2.75 -21.02
N ARG A 255 13.44 -2.36 -22.29
CA ARG A 255 12.29 -1.67 -22.89
C ARG A 255 10.99 -2.47 -22.68
N ALA A 256 11.02 -3.77 -22.92
CA ALA A 256 9.87 -4.66 -22.74
C ALA A 256 9.44 -4.85 -21.26
N ARG A 257 10.28 -4.45 -20.30
CA ARG A 257 10.04 -4.59 -18.85
C ARG A 257 9.81 -3.26 -18.13
N LEU A 258 9.99 -2.14 -18.82
CA LEU A 258 9.69 -0.79 -18.33
C LEU A 258 8.21 -0.49 -18.56
N THR A 259 7.51 -0.17 -17.49
CA THR A 259 6.07 0.14 -17.50
C THR A 259 5.81 1.39 -16.66
N PHE A 260 4.73 2.10 -16.99
CA PHE A 260 4.24 3.23 -16.22
C PHE A 260 2.96 2.84 -15.49
N ASP A 261 2.82 3.25 -14.25
CA ASP A 261 1.63 2.97 -13.43
C ASP A 261 1.41 4.12 -12.45
N PHE A 262 0.24 4.76 -12.52
CA PHE A 262 -0.11 5.92 -11.68
C PHE A 262 -0.90 5.53 -10.43
N SER A 263 -1.05 4.23 -10.15
CA SER A 263 -1.50 3.71 -8.87
C SER A 263 -0.37 3.65 -7.84
N ILE A 264 0.89 3.83 -8.25
CA ILE A 264 2.04 3.74 -7.33
C ILE A 264 2.20 4.95 -6.41
N LEU A 265 1.41 6.00 -6.63
CA LEU A 265 1.54 7.35 -6.07
C LEU A 265 1.28 7.47 -4.55
N ASN A 266 1.36 6.39 -3.79
CA ASN A 266 0.97 6.36 -2.39
C ASN A 266 1.99 6.97 -1.40
N SER A 267 2.76 8.00 -1.79
CA SER A 267 3.79 8.64 -0.96
C SER A 267 4.05 10.12 -1.36
N PHE A 268 2.99 10.90 -1.52
CA PHE A 268 3.02 12.30 -1.98
C PHE A 268 3.79 13.29 -1.11
N ASP A 269 3.81 13.04 0.21
CA ASP A 269 4.46 13.93 1.17
C ASP A 269 5.98 13.81 1.13
N TYR A 270 6.49 12.73 0.52
CA TYR A 270 7.90 12.44 0.42
C TYR A 270 8.45 12.72 -0.99
N TYR A 271 7.77 12.24 -2.03
CA TYR A 271 8.27 12.36 -3.41
C TYR A 271 7.85 13.68 -4.10
N THR A 272 8.76 14.25 -4.87
CA THR A 272 8.60 15.52 -5.59
C THR A 272 8.39 15.36 -7.10
N GLY A 273 8.71 14.19 -7.66
CA GLY A 273 8.54 13.89 -9.09
C GLY A 273 8.52 12.39 -9.35
N LEU A 274 9.49 11.89 -10.13
CA LEU A 274 9.70 10.47 -10.41
C LEU A 274 9.64 9.62 -9.14
N LEU A 275 8.92 8.51 -9.24
CA LEU A 275 8.94 7.40 -8.30
C LEU A 275 8.99 6.10 -9.11
N PHE A 276 9.75 5.14 -8.64
CA PHE A 276 9.89 3.86 -9.31
C PHE A 276 10.09 2.70 -8.35
N LYS A 277 9.64 1.53 -8.79
CA LYS A 277 9.68 0.28 -8.03
C LYS A 277 10.16 -0.83 -8.95
N VAL A 278 10.97 -1.74 -8.39
CA VAL A 278 11.34 -2.98 -9.06
C VAL A 278 10.52 -4.11 -8.47
N TYR A 279 9.88 -4.88 -9.34
CA TYR A 279 9.17 -6.10 -8.99
C TYR A 279 9.90 -7.31 -9.56
N ALA A 280 9.74 -8.46 -8.92
CA ALA A 280 10.20 -9.75 -9.40
C ALA A 280 9.04 -10.74 -9.42
N ALA A 281 9.10 -11.71 -10.33
CA ALA A 281 8.07 -12.74 -10.43
C ALA A 281 7.96 -13.51 -9.09
N GLY A 282 6.74 -13.94 -8.76
CA GLY A 282 6.48 -14.66 -7.52
C GLY A 282 6.24 -13.79 -6.30
N MET A 283 6.79 -12.58 -6.23
CA MET A 283 6.60 -11.72 -5.05
C MET A 283 5.29 -10.94 -5.08
N PRO A 284 4.62 -10.78 -3.93
CA PRO A 284 3.50 -9.86 -3.79
C PRO A 284 3.96 -8.39 -3.81
N ASP A 285 5.12 -8.09 -3.23
CA ASP A 285 5.63 -6.72 -3.10
C ASP A 285 6.87 -6.44 -3.97
N SER A 286 7.23 -5.16 -4.09
CA SER A 286 8.45 -4.73 -4.77
C SER A 286 9.70 -5.14 -4.01
N VAL A 287 10.74 -5.57 -4.74
CA VAL A 287 12.08 -5.89 -4.20
C VAL A 287 12.90 -4.64 -3.91
N GLY A 288 12.50 -3.49 -4.46
CA GLY A 288 13.09 -2.19 -4.16
C GLY A 288 12.20 -1.05 -4.63
N SER A 289 12.43 0.13 -4.06
CA SER A 289 11.68 1.36 -4.37
C SER A 289 12.55 2.59 -4.19
N GLY A 290 12.21 3.65 -4.93
CA GLY A 290 12.91 4.92 -4.87
C GLY A 290 12.21 6.02 -5.67
N GLY A 291 12.84 7.19 -5.74
CA GLY A 291 12.30 8.36 -6.41
C GLY A 291 12.98 9.66 -6.00
N ARG A 292 12.46 10.77 -6.52
CA ARG A 292 12.93 12.14 -6.25
C ARG A 292 12.31 12.71 -4.98
N TYR A 293 13.11 13.37 -4.16
CA TYR A 293 12.69 14.07 -2.94
C TYR A 293 13.41 15.43 -2.85
N ASP A 294 13.33 16.22 -3.93
CA ASP A 294 14.15 17.41 -4.17
C ASP A 294 14.09 18.47 -3.08
N THR A 295 12.96 18.59 -2.38
CA THR A 295 12.72 19.65 -1.40
C THR A 295 13.31 19.36 -0.02
N VAL A 296 13.74 18.12 0.24
CA VAL A 296 14.18 17.69 1.58
C VAL A 296 15.49 18.39 2.01
N LEU A 297 16.35 18.74 1.05
CA LEU A 297 17.64 19.38 1.32
C LEU A 297 17.65 20.89 0.98
N ASP A 298 16.51 21.46 0.62
CA ASP A 298 16.41 22.88 0.27
C ASP A 298 16.75 23.76 1.47
N GLY A 299 17.74 24.65 1.28
CA GLY A 299 18.26 25.53 2.33
C GLY A 299 19.01 24.82 3.46
N ALA A 300 19.19 23.49 3.39
CA ALA A 300 19.87 22.71 4.42
C ALA A 300 21.40 22.71 4.27
N ILE A 301 21.92 23.03 3.08
CA ILE A 301 23.35 23.08 2.78
C ILE A 301 23.76 24.54 2.58
N ASP A 302 24.71 25.02 3.39
CA ASP A 302 25.22 26.38 3.27
C ASP A 302 25.84 26.61 1.89
N GLY A 303 25.44 27.72 1.25
CA GLY A 303 25.81 28.05 -0.13
C GLY A 303 25.00 27.35 -1.24
N ALA A 304 24.02 26.50 -0.93
CA ALA A 304 23.15 25.86 -1.93
C ALA A 304 21.67 25.94 -1.53
N GLN A 305 20.90 26.82 -2.21
CA GLN A 305 19.50 27.06 -1.86
C GLN A 305 18.57 25.93 -2.31
N ARG A 306 18.85 25.29 -3.45
CA ARG A 306 18.11 24.12 -3.95
C ARG A 306 19.05 22.98 -4.22
N VAL A 307 18.76 21.81 -3.66
CA VAL A 307 19.63 20.62 -3.75
C VAL A 307 18.76 19.44 -4.17
N PRO A 308 18.60 19.19 -5.49
CA PRO A 308 17.79 18.07 -5.95
C PRO A 308 18.39 16.77 -5.44
N ALA A 309 17.52 15.82 -5.11
CA ALA A 309 17.94 14.57 -4.50
C ALA A 309 17.02 13.45 -4.95
N ALA A 310 17.62 12.30 -5.21
CA ALA A 310 16.90 11.09 -5.58
C ALA A 310 17.65 9.86 -5.09
N GLY A 311 16.89 8.81 -4.82
CA GLY A 311 17.40 7.64 -4.12
C GLY A 311 16.68 6.38 -4.49
N PHE A 312 17.30 5.24 -4.21
CA PHE A 312 16.67 3.93 -4.34
C PHE A 312 17.27 2.95 -3.34
N ALA A 313 16.42 2.08 -2.78
CA ALA A 313 16.85 1.01 -1.90
C ALA A 313 16.19 -0.32 -2.27
N PHE A 314 17.01 -1.37 -2.37
CA PHE A 314 16.55 -2.75 -2.40
C PHE A 314 16.36 -3.29 -0.98
N SER A 315 15.37 -4.16 -0.79
CA SER A 315 15.26 -5.01 0.40
C SER A 315 16.06 -6.28 0.18
N LEU A 316 17.07 -6.50 1.01
CA LEU A 316 17.92 -7.68 0.95
C LEU A 316 17.10 -8.97 1.17
N GLU A 317 16.19 -8.97 2.13
CA GLU A 317 15.29 -10.09 2.43
C GLU A 317 14.42 -10.47 1.23
N ARG A 318 13.92 -9.48 0.49
CA ARG A 318 13.08 -9.72 -0.69
C ARG A 318 13.91 -10.18 -1.88
N LEU A 319 15.12 -9.66 -2.06
CA LEU A 319 16.05 -10.14 -3.08
C LEU A 319 16.48 -11.58 -2.83
N GLU A 320 16.68 -11.95 -1.57
CA GLU A 320 16.98 -13.31 -1.15
C GLU A 320 15.81 -14.26 -1.44
N ALA A 321 14.58 -13.87 -1.06
CA ALA A 321 13.37 -14.68 -1.23
C ALA A 321 13.01 -15.00 -2.69
N VAL A 322 13.52 -14.23 -3.67
CA VAL A 322 13.28 -14.45 -5.11
C VAL A 322 14.36 -15.24 -5.81
N ARG A 323 15.44 -15.63 -5.12
CA ARG A 323 16.48 -16.43 -5.75
C ARG A 323 15.92 -17.80 -6.16
N PRO A 324 16.21 -18.25 -7.40
CA PRO A 324 15.83 -19.57 -7.85
C PRO A 324 16.73 -20.61 -7.16
N ASP A 325 16.35 -21.05 -5.97
CA ASP A 325 17.00 -22.17 -5.29
C ASP A 325 15.99 -23.31 -5.08
N GLU A 326 16.38 -24.55 -5.43
CA GLU A 326 15.52 -25.75 -5.42
C GLU A 326 15.03 -26.14 -4.00
N LYS A 327 15.55 -25.47 -2.96
CA LYS A 327 15.19 -25.64 -1.55
C LYS A 327 14.55 -24.39 -0.94
N ALA A 328 13.78 -23.63 -1.69
CA ALA A 328 13.00 -22.50 -1.17
C ALA A 328 11.94 -22.96 -0.13
N VAL A 329 12.38 -23.24 1.08
CA VAL A 329 11.55 -23.34 2.27
C VAL A 329 11.49 -21.94 2.85
N CYS A 330 10.40 -21.22 2.56
CA CYS A 330 9.89 -20.06 3.28
C CYS A 330 10.92 -19.33 4.19
N ALA A 331 11.94 -18.70 3.60
CA ALA A 331 12.97 -17.95 4.32
C ALA A 331 12.71 -16.44 4.22
N GLY A 332 11.49 -16.03 4.59
CA GLY A 332 11.11 -14.61 4.65
C GLY A 332 9.79 -14.50 5.36
N GLY A 333 9.69 -13.59 6.33
CA GLY A 333 8.48 -13.37 7.15
C GLY A 333 7.20 -13.07 6.35
N ASP A 334 7.30 -12.84 5.05
CA ASP A 334 6.19 -12.52 4.15
C ASP A 334 5.60 -13.75 3.40
N GLY A 335 5.88 -14.98 3.86
CA GLY A 335 5.00 -16.16 3.87
C GLY A 335 4.35 -16.73 2.59
N ALA A 336 4.31 -16.03 1.45
CA ALA A 336 3.75 -16.56 0.22
C ALA A 336 4.78 -17.39 -0.54
N ILE A 337 4.36 -18.57 -0.99
CA ILE A 337 5.09 -19.36 -1.97
C ILE A 337 5.18 -18.51 -3.26
N PRO A 338 6.38 -18.22 -3.79
CA PRO A 338 6.53 -17.56 -5.07
C PRO A 338 5.73 -18.29 -6.15
N ARG A 339 4.90 -17.56 -6.90
CA ARG A 339 4.06 -18.10 -7.99
C ARG A 339 4.37 -17.45 -9.34
N ASP A 340 4.47 -18.28 -10.38
CA ASP A 340 4.58 -17.84 -11.77
C ASP A 340 3.34 -17.04 -12.19
N VAL A 341 3.51 -16.02 -13.03
CA VAL A 341 2.43 -15.25 -13.65
C VAL A 341 1.56 -16.15 -14.54
N ALA A 342 2.09 -17.25 -15.07
CA ALA A 342 1.32 -18.25 -15.80
C ALA A 342 0.40 -19.11 -14.92
N ALA A 343 0.51 -19.02 -13.58
CA ALA A 343 -0.36 -19.77 -12.68
C ALA A 343 -1.83 -19.28 -12.75
N PRO A 344 -2.79 -20.12 -12.31
CA PRO A 344 -4.18 -19.71 -12.18
C PRO A 344 -4.31 -18.45 -11.32
N LEU A 345 -5.16 -17.51 -11.74
CA LEU A 345 -5.43 -16.30 -10.99
C LEU A 345 -6.20 -16.65 -9.71
N ARG A 346 -5.66 -16.32 -8.54
CA ARG A 346 -6.31 -16.64 -7.26
C ARG A 346 -7.23 -15.53 -6.78
N ILE A 347 -8.48 -15.91 -6.52
CA ILE A 347 -9.53 -14.99 -6.08
C ILE A 347 -10.04 -15.43 -4.71
N ALA A 348 -9.82 -14.60 -3.69
CA ALA A 348 -10.40 -14.80 -2.36
C ALA A 348 -11.89 -14.45 -2.38
N VAL A 349 -12.75 -15.44 -2.20
CA VAL A 349 -14.22 -15.29 -2.22
C VAL A 349 -14.81 -15.44 -0.82
N PRO A 350 -15.74 -14.57 -0.42
CA PRO A 350 -16.30 -14.59 0.91
C PRO A 350 -17.31 -15.74 1.08
N LYS A 351 -17.30 -16.35 2.26
CA LYS A 351 -18.40 -17.21 2.74
C LYS A 351 -19.46 -16.38 3.47
N GLY A 352 -20.64 -16.96 3.69
CA GLY A 352 -21.71 -16.34 4.45
C GLY A 352 -22.58 -15.42 3.61
N SER A 353 -23.02 -14.29 4.19
CA SER A 353 -24.03 -13.41 3.60
C SER A 353 -23.65 -12.81 2.24
N LEU A 354 -22.37 -12.56 1.98
CA LEU A 354 -21.89 -12.02 0.70
C LEU A 354 -21.74 -13.06 -0.41
N ASN A 355 -21.85 -14.37 -0.08
CA ASN A 355 -21.47 -15.43 -0.99
C ASN A 355 -22.37 -15.48 -2.24
N GLY A 356 -23.70 -15.52 -2.07
CA GLY A 356 -24.62 -15.64 -3.20
C GLY A 356 -24.47 -14.53 -4.22
N ASP A 357 -24.35 -13.28 -3.76
CA ASP A 357 -24.16 -12.11 -4.62
C ASP A 357 -22.79 -12.13 -5.31
N THR A 358 -21.74 -12.55 -4.59
CA THR A 358 -20.41 -12.76 -5.17
C THR A 358 -20.45 -13.76 -6.32
N LEU A 359 -21.13 -14.90 -6.15
CA LEU A 359 -21.26 -15.90 -7.21
C LEU A 359 -21.99 -15.35 -8.43
N ARG A 360 -23.07 -14.59 -8.23
CA ARG A 360 -23.82 -13.95 -9.32
C ARG A 360 -22.96 -12.99 -10.13
N VAL A 361 -22.18 -12.13 -9.46
CA VAL A 361 -21.35 -11.13 -10.13
C VAL A 361 -20.17 -11.78 -10.87
N LEU A 362 -19.53 -12.79 -10.28
CA LEU A 362 -18.45 -13.53 -10.94
C LEU A 362 -18.94 -14.31 -12.16
N GLU A 363 -20.11 -14.94 -12.07
CA GLU A 363 -20.74 -15.65 -13.19
C GLU A 363 -21.10 -14.69 -14.34
N ALA A 364 -21.68 -13.53 -14.02
CA ALA A 364 -21.97 -12.49 -15.01
C ALA A 364 -20.68 -11.91 -15.65
N ALA A 365 -19.58 -11.86 -14.90
CA ALA A 365 -18.26 -11.48 -15.42
C ALA A 365 -17.62 -12.57 -16.30
N GLY A 366 -18.26 -13.73 -16.44
CA GLY A 366 -17.86 -14.84 -17.30
C GLY A 366 -17.03 -15.92 -16.61
N LEU A 367 -16.89 -15.92 -15.29
CA LEU A 367 -16.12 -16.94 -14.59
C LEU A 367 -17.01 -18.13 -14.16
N ASP A 368 -16.50 -19.35 -14.32
CA ASP A 368 -17.22 -20.55 -13.88
C ASP A 368 -17.25 -20.66 -12.35
N VAL A 369 -18.44 -20.51 -11.76
CA VAL A 369 -18.66 -20.61 -10.31
C VAL A 369 -19.37 -21.90 -9.89
N SER A 370 -19.55 -22.86 -10.80
CA SER A 370 -20.33 -24.08 -10.55
C SER A 370 -19.87 -24.84 -9.30
N ALA A 371 -18.55 -24.99 -9.13
CA ALA A 371 -17.92 -25.66 -8.00
C ALA A 371 -18.10 -24.91 -6.65
N LEU A 372 -18.43 -23.61 -6.68
CA LEU A 372 -18.63 -22.81 -5.46
C LEU A 372 -20.06 -22.87 -4.91
N ARG A 373 -21.03 -23.39 -5.68
CA ARG A 373 -22.44 -23.47 -5.25
C ARG A 373 -22.67 -24.55 -4.19
N ASP A 374 -21.90 -25.63 -4.24
CA ASP A 374 -21.89 -26.69 -3.22
C ASP A 374 -20.45 -27.11 -2.87
N PRO A 375 -19.72 -26.27 -2.12
CA PRO A 375 -18.29 -26.48 -1.88
C PRO A 375 -17.99 -27.59 -0.84
N GLY A 376 -19.00 -28.05 -0.10
CA GLY A 376 -18.81 -28.99 1.01
C GLY A 376 -17.78 -28.48 2.03
N ARG A 377 -16.67 -29.22 2.21
CA ARG A 377 -15.55 -28.86 3.11
C ARG A 377 -14.30 -28.38 2.37
N HIS A 378 -14.32 -28.38 1.05
CA HIS A 378 -13.18 -27.92 0.26
C HIS A 378 -13.13 -26.38 0.29
N LEU A 379 -11.91 -25.83 0.33
CA LEU A 379 -11.67 -24.38 0.42
C LEU A 379 -11.01 -23.79 -0.82
N ILE A 380 -10.50 -24.65 -1.71
CA ILE A 380 -9.79 -24.26 -2.93
C ILE A 380 -10.45 -24.97 -4.11
N PHE A 381 -10.86 -24.21 -5.12
CA PHE A 381 -11.53 -24.72 -6.32
C PHE A 381 -10.89 -24.16 -7.56
N ARG A 382 -10.53 -25.04 -8.49
CA ARG A 382 -10.08 -24.64 -9.82
C ARG A 382 -11.29 -24.43 -10.72
N ALA A 383 -11.23 -23.38 -11.50
CA ALA A 383 -12.21 -23.01 -12.50
C ALA A 383 -11.50 -22.29 -13.65
N ARG A 384 -12.27 -21.82 -14.62
CA ARG A 384 -11.76 -21.08 -15.76
C ARG A 384 -12.71 -19.97 -16.18
N ASP A 385 -12.19 -19.01 -16.91
CA ASP A 385 -13.02 -18.10 -17.70
C ASP A 385 -13.78 -18.90 -18.76
N THR A 386 -15.07 -18.62 -18.87
CA THR A 386 -15.95 -19.21 -19.90
C THR A 386 -15.83 -18.47 -21.23
N ARG A 387 -15.22 -17.28 -21.25
CA ARG A 387 -14.91 -16.53 -22.46
C ARG A 387 -13.59 -16.99 -23.09
N GLU A 388 -13.59 -17.12 -24.40
CA GLU A 388 -12.40 -17.41 -25.22
C GLU A 388 -11.84 -16.12 -25.86
N GLY A 389 -10.56 -16.15 -26.26
CA GLY A 389 -9.88 -15.04 -26.94
C GLY A 389 -8.93 -14.24 -26.03
N ASP A 390 -8.34 -13.18 -26.59
CA ASP A 390 -7.29 -12.38 -25.94
C ASP A 390 -7.77 -11.67 -24.67
N ASP A 391 -9.07 -11.41 -24.57
CA ASP A 391 -9.68 -10.81 -23.38
C ASP A 391 -9.82 -11.80 -22.21
N SER A 392 -9.61 -13.10 -22.42
CA SER A 392 -9.81 -14.14 -21.42
C SER A 392 -8.94 -13.94 -20.17
N ILE A 393 -9.50 -14.24 -19.00
CA ILE A 393 -8.78 -14.34 -17.72
C ILE A 393 -8.03 -15.68 -17.62
N GLY A 394 -8.44 -16.69 -18.39
CA GLY A 394 -7.85 -18.03 -18.36
C GLY A 394 -8.23 -18.82 -17.11
N GLU A 395 -7.29 -19.63 -16.61
CA GLU A 395 -7.50 -20.46 -15.41
C GLU A 395 -7.57 -19.61 -14.14
N VAL A 396 -8.52 -19.95 -13.25
CA VAL A 396 -8.71 -19.28 -11.97
C VAL A 396 -8.77 -20.29 -10.82
N GLU A 397 -8.36 -19.87 -9.63
CA GLU A 397 -8.45 -20.66 -8.42
C GLU A 397 -9.13 -19.86 -7.30
N TYR A 398 -10.32 -20.29 -6.91
CA TYR A 398 -11.08 -19.64 -5.84
C TYR A 398 -10.62 -20.14 -4.48
N ILE A 399 -10.41 -19.20 -3.55
CA ILE A 399 -10.12 -19.50 -2.16
C ILE A 399 -11.29 -19.01 -1.31
N ILE A 400 -12.04 -19.93 -0.70
CA ILE A 400 -13.14 -19.59 0.19
C ILE A 400 -12.59 -19.15 1.54
N VAL A 401 -12.87 -17.90 1.92
CA VAL A 401 -12.38 -17.29 3.17
C VAL A 401 -13.51 -16.61 3.95
N ARG A 402 -13.27 -16.33 5.23
CA ARG A 402 -14.12 -15.36 5.95
C ARG A 402 -13.88 -13.96 5.37
N PRO A 403 -14.91 -13.10 5.26
CA PRO A 403 -14.73 -11.72 4.80
C PRO A 403 -13.63 -10.96 5.55
N THR A 404 -13.54 -11.15 6.87
CA THR A 404 -12.51 -10.54 7.75
C THR A 404 -11.08 -11.02 7.45
N ASP A 405 -10.93 -12.21 6.87
CA ASP A 405 -9.62 -12.81 6.61
C ASP A 405 -9.16 -12.51 5.17
N ALA A 406 -10.08 -12.18 4.26
CA ALA A 406 -9.79 -11.92 2.85
C ALA A 406 -8.69 -10.85 2.61
N PRO A 407 -8.68 -9.71 3.34
CA PRO A 407 -7.61 -8.71 3.21
C PRO A 407 -6.21 -9.30 3.45
N ALA A 408 -6.05 -10.11 4.50
CA ALA A 408 -4.77 -10.73 4.84
C ALA A 408 -4.32 -11.76 3.78
N PHE A 409 -5.26 -12.57 3.27
CA PHE A 409 -4.94 -13.53 2.19
C PHE A 409 -4.40 -12.82 0.93
N VAL A 410 -4.93 -11.65 0.59
CA VAL A 410 -4.47 -10.89 -0.59
C VAL A 410 -3.18 -10.12 -0.29
N ALA A 411 -3.09 -9.44 0.86
CA ALA A 411 -1.92 -8.65 1.23
C ALA A 411 -0.66 -9.52 1.33
N CYS A 412 -0.79 -10.70 1.95
CA CYS A 412 0.32 -11.65 2.13
C CYS A 412 0.58 -12.53 0.89
N GLY A 413 -0.09 -12.31 -0.25
CA GLY A 413 0.15 -13.05 -1.50
C GLY A 413 -0.46 -14.46 -1.60
N GLY A 414 -1.30 -14.85 -0.65
CA GLY A 414 -2.07 -16.10 -0.67
C GLY A 414 -3.12 -16.13 -1.79
N ALA A 415 -3.75 -14.98 -2.05
CA ALA A 415 -4.61 -14.69 -3.20
C ALA A 415 -4.11 -13.45 -3.95
N ASP A 416 -4.49 -13.30 -5.22
CA ASP A 416 -4.05 -12.18 -6.04
C ASP A 416 -5.03 -11.00 -5.92
N CYS A 417 -6.32 -11.30 -5.83
CA CYS A 417 -7.40 -10.36 -5.54
C CYS A 417 -8.47 -10.99 -4.63
N GLY A 418 -9.42 -10.17 -4.15
CA GLY A 418 -10.45 -10.64 -3.24
C GLY A 418 -11.72 -9.79 -3.22
N ILE A 419 -12.75 -10.36 -2.59
CA ILE A 419 -14.04 -9.70 -2.35
C ILE A 419 -14.39 -9.79 -0.85
N CYS A 420 -14.62 -8.65 -0.21
CA CYS A 420 -15.15 -8.56 1.16
C CYS A 420 -15.84 -7.21 1.36
N GLY A 421 -16.46 -7.02 2.52
CA GLY A 421 -17.06 -5.73 2.85
C GLY A 421 -16.01 -4.64 3.07
N ARG A 422 -16.38 -3.38 2.77
CA ARG A 422 -15.59 -2.17 3.08
C ARG A 422 -15.12 -2.15 4.53
N ASP A 423 -15.96 -2.63 5.44
CA ASP A 423 -15.69 -2.78 6.86
C ASP A 423 -14.43 -3.60 7.16
N SER A 424 -14.30 -4.73 6.48
CA SER A 424 -13.20 -5.67 6.66
C SER A 424 -11.90 -5.08 6.13
N LEU A 425 -11.95 -4.25 5.08
CA LEU A 425 -10.77 -3.55 4.55
C LEU A 425 -10.28 -2.46 5.50
N ILE A 426 -11.18 -1.64 6.03
CA ILE A 426 -10.83 -0.58 7.00
C ILE A 426 -10.29 -1.21 8.29
N GLU A 427 -10.95 -2.25 8.79
CA GLU A 427 -10.53 -2.91 10.02
C GLU A 427 -9.22 -3.69 9.85
N ALA A 428 -8.93 -4.21 8.66
CA ALA A 428 -7.66 -4.87 8.37
C ALA A 428 -6.50 -3.88 8.27
N ASP A 429 -6.73 -2.71 7.65
CA ASP A 429 -5.73 -1.63 7.49
C ASP A 429 -4.43 -2.17 6.90
N LEU A 430 -4.58 -2.80 5.73
CA LEU A 430 -3.50 -3.41 4.95
C LEU A 430 -3.36 -2.67 3.62
N ASN A 431 -2.14 -2.65 3.09
CA ASN A 431 -1.83 -2.02 1.80
C ASN A 431 -2.45 -2.80 0.63
N LEU A 432 -3.70 -2.48 0.31
CA LEU A 432 -4.51 -3.12 -0.73
C LEU A 432 -5.09 -2.07 -1.66
N LEU A 433 -5.09 -2.37 -2.96
CA LEU A 433 -5.68 -1.50 -3.97
C LEU A 433 -7.17 -1.83 -4.15
N GLN A 434 -8.03 -0.91 -3.73
CA GLN A 434 -9.48 -1.04 -3.83
C GLN A 434 -9.93 -0.45 -5.16
N LEU A 435 -10.46 -1.30 -6.05
CA LEU A 435 -10.73 -0.91 -7.44
C LEU A 435 -12.21 -0.59 -7.67
N ILE A 436 -13.12 -1.46 -7.23
CA ILE A 436 -14.54 -1.42 -7.59
C ILE A 436 -15.43 -1.58 -6.34
N ASP A 437 -16.47 -0.76 -6.25
CA ASP A 437 -17.63 -1.01 -5.39
C ASP A 437 -18.59 -1.95 -6.11
N LEU A 438 -18.90 -3.10 -5.51
CA LEU A 438 -19.75 -4.12 -6.11
C LEU A 438 -21.25 -3.86 -5.87
N GLN A 439 -21.60 -2.81 -5.11
CA GLN A 439 -22.98 -2.35 -4.87
C GLN A 439 -23.95 -3.40 -4.28
N PHE A 440 -23.41 -4.46 -3.66
CA PHE A 440 -24.21 -5.44 -2.92
C PHE A 440 -23.70 -5.61 -1.49
N GLY A 441 -24.48 -6.31 -0.66
CA GLY A 441 -24.14 -6.52 0.75
C GLY A 441 -24.24 -5.25 1.59
N ALA A 442 -25.10 -4.32 1.20
CA ALA A 442 -25.30 -3.05 1.87
C ALA A 442 -25.61 -3.22 3.36
N CYS A 443 -24.84 -2.57 4.22
CA CYS A 443 -25.08 -2.47 5.65
C CYS A 443 -24.64 -1.08 6.17
N ARG A 444 -25.10 -0.75 7.37
CA ARG A 444 -24.74 0.49 8.06
C ARG A 444 -23.96 0.17 9.31
N PHE A 445 -22.86 0.87 9.53
CA PHE A 445 -22.23 0.92 10.84
C PHE A 445 -22.98 1.89 11.73
N ILE A 446 -23.24 1.43 12.95
CA ILE A 446 -24.00 2.17 13.93
C ILE A 446 -23.29 2.14 15.28
N GLU A 447 -23.57 3.16 16.07
CA GLU A 447 -23.45 3.13 17.51
C GLU A 447 -24.84 2.83 18.09
N ALA A 448 -24.93 1.94 19.07
CA ALA A 448 -26.18 1.65 19.75
C ALA A 448 -26.02 1.41 21.26
N GLU A 449 -27.11 1.61 21.99
CA GLU A 449 -27.22 1.36 23.42
C GLU A 449 -28.55 0.67 23.77
N PRO A 450 -28.68 0.02 24.94
CA PRO A 450 -29.95 -0.58 25.34
C PRO A 450 -31.02 0.47 25.57
N ALA A 451 -32.20 0.28 24.98
CA ALA A 451 -33.32 1.22 25.07
C ALA A 451 -33.73 1.47 26.53
N TRP A 452 -33.76 0.42 27.35
CA TRP A 452 -34.08 0.50 28.78
C TRP A 452 -33.02 1.21 29.63
N ARG A 453 -31.82 1.46 29.07
CA ARG A 453 -30.72 2.23 29.69
C ARG A 453 -30.43 3.56 28.97
N ALA A 454 -31.38 4.06 28.17
CA ALA A 454 -31.17 5.28 27.40
C ALA A 454 -30.67 6.44 28.31
N GLY A 455 -29.60 7.11 27.90
CA GLY A 455 -29.00 8.19 28.68
C GLY A 455 -28.12 7.75 29.87
N GLU A 456 -27.92 6.45 30.11
CA GLU A 456 -26.93 5.97 31.09
C GLU A 456 -25.50 6.15 30.59
N ALA A 457 -25.25 6.01 29.29
CA ALA A 457 -23.93 6.17 28.70
C ALA A 457 -23.37 7.58 28.94
N GLU A 458 -24.17 8.63 28.72
CA GLU A 458 -23.81 10.03 28.98
C GLU A 458 -23.51 10.27 30.46
N ARG A 459 -24.33 9.70 31.35
CA ARG A 459 -24.11 9.78 32.81
C ARG A 459 -22.82 9.08 33.21
N ALA A 460 -22.53 7.93 32.60
CA ALA A 460 -21.32 7.18 32.85
C ALA A 460 -20.07 7.93 32.35
N TYR A 461 -20.16 8.57 31.17
CA TYR A 461 -19.13 9.45 30.65
C TYR A 461 -18.90 10.68 31.54
N ALA A 462 -19.96 11.38 31.95
CA ALA A 462 -19.87 12.53 32.85
C ALA A 462 -19.21 12.18 34.19
N ARG A 463 -19.40 10.94 34.68
CA ARG A 463 -18.81 10.46 35.93
C ARG A 463 -17.38 9.95 35.79
N ARG A 464 -17.06 9.19 34.73
CA ARG A 464 -15.76 8.50 34.57
C ARG A 464 -14.78 9.24 33.67
N GLY A 465 -15.28 10.11 32.79
CA GLY A 465 -14.51 10.70 31.69
C GLY A 465 -14.22 9.72 30.55
N SER A 466 -14.83 8.53 30.53
CA SER A 466 -14.73 7.56 29.44
C SER A 466 -16.01 6.72 29.26
N LEU A 467 -16.28 6.36 28.00
CA LEU A 467 -17.28 5.36 27.61
C LEU A 467 -16.60 4.00 27.43
N ARG A 468 -17.29 2.92 27.77
CA ARG A 468 -16.88 1.56 27.44
C ARG A 468 -17.68 1.11 26.24
N VAL A 469 -17.01 0.66 25.18
CA VAL A 469 -17.66 0.36 23.91
C VAL A 469 -17.27 -1.04 23.46
N ALA A 470 -18.25 -1.93 23.29
CA ALA A 470 -18.00 -3.26 22.77
C ALA A 470 -18.11 -3.28 21.24
N THR A 471 -17.15 -3.92 20.57
CA THR A 471 -17.14 -4.02 19.10
C THR A 471 -16.28 -5.16 18.61
N LYS A 472 -16.56 -5.68 17.41
CA LYS A 472 -15.60 -6.51 16.64
C LYS A 472 -14.70 -5.68 15.72
N TYR A 473 -14.89 -4.36 15.69
CA TYR A 473 -14.23 -3.42 14.79
C TYR A 473 -13.50 -2.33 15.57
N PRO A 474 -12.44 -2.68 16.33
CA PRO A 474 -11.78 -1.73 17.21
C PRO A 474 -11.22 -0.51 16.48
N ARG A 475 -10.66 -0.63 15.26
CA ARG A 475 -10.15 0.53 14.51
C ARG A 475 -11.27 1.48 14.10
N ILE A 476 -12.36 0.93 13.56
CA ILE A 476 -13.52 1.75 13.15
C ILE A 476 -14.14 2.46 14.35
N ALA A 477 -14.31 1.74 15.47
CA ALA A 477 -14.88 2.32 16.69
C ALA A 477 -13.95 3.39 17.28
N SER A 478 -12.64 3.13 17.39
CA SER A 478 -11.67 4.13 17.84
C SER A 478 -11.73 5.41 17.00
N ALA A 479 -11.69 5.28 15.67
CA ALA A 479 -11.75 6.43 14.76
C ALA A 479 -13.04 7.26 14.95
N TRP A 480 -14.19 6.60 15.12
CA TRP A 480 -15.48 7.27 15.34
C TRP A 480 -15.50 8.15 16.59
N TYR A 481 -14.96 7.66 17.71
CA TYR A 481 -14.94 8.40 18.97
C TYR A 481 -13.83 9.44 19.01
N GLU A 482 -12.66 9.16 18.42
CA GLU A 482 -11.54 10.11 18.30
C GLU A 482 -11.95 11.35 17.49
N GLU A 483 -12.64 11.16 16.37
CA GLU A 483 -13.16 12.26 15.54
C GLU A 483 -14.11 13.19 16.32
N ARG A 484 -14.82 12.65 17.31
CA ARG A 484 -15.76 13.39 18.18
C ARG A 484 -15.13 13.97 19.44
N GLY A 485 -13.84 13.70 19.68
CA GLY A 485 -13.17 14.07 20.93
C GLY A 485 -13.77 13.38 22.16
N VAL A 486 -14.34 12.18 21.98
CA VAL A 486 -14.94 11.38 23.05
C VAL A 486 -13.94 10.31 23.47
N ASN A 487 -13.60 10.24 24.75
CA ASN A 487 -12.72 9.20 25.26
C ASN A 487 -13.48 7.88 25.41
N ALA A 488 -13.03 6.83 24.72
CA ALA A 488 -13.68 5.52 24.69
C ALA A 488 -12.69 4.37 24.95
N ASP A 489 -12.99 3.56 25.97
CA ASP A 489 -12.36 2.28 26.27
C ASP A 489 -12.98 1.20 25.37
N ILE A 490 -12.27 0.86 24.29
CA ILE A 490 -12.71 -0.14 23.31
C ILE A 490 -12.51 -1.56 23.84
N ILE A 491 -13.60 -2.32 23.89
CA ILE A 491 -13.64 -3.74 24.30
C ILE A 491 -13.85 -4.59 23.05
N SER A 492 -12.78 -5.26 22.61
CA SER A 492 -12.83 -6.13 21.44
C SER A 492 -13.55 -7.45 21.73
N LEU A 493 -14.57 -7.77 20.91
CA LEU A 493 -15.33 -9.01 20.93
C LEU A 493 -15.30 -9.65 19.53
N HIS A 494 -15.55 -10.96 19.44
CA HIS A 494 -15.51 -11.69 18.16
C HIS A 494 -16.91 -12.03 17.61
N GLY A 495 -17.97 -11.75 18.38
CA GLY A 495 -19.36 -12.01 18.04
C GLY A 495 -20.29 -11.77 19.24
N ASN A 496 -21.60 -11.72 18.99
CA ASN A 496 -22.63 -11.39 19.98
C ASN A 496 -22.35 -10.06 20.70
N ILE A 497 -22.11 -9.01 19.92
CA ILE A 497 -21.67 -7.71 20.43
C ILE A 497 -22.75 -7.08 21.30
N GLU A 498 -24.02 -7.33 20.97
CA GLU A 498 -25.22 -6.88 21.67
C GLU A 498 -25.27 -7.33 23.12
N LEU A 499 -24.64 -8.47 23.44
CA LEU A 499 -24.56 -8.97 24.81
C LEU A 499 -23.75 -8.04 25.72
N GLY A 500 -22.78 -7.31 25.15
CA GLY A 500 -21.89 -6.39 25.87
C GLY A 500 -22.63 -5.45 26.83
N PRO A 501 -23.51 -4.57 26.34
CA PRO A 501 -24.23 -3.66 27.21
C PRO A 501 -25.33 -4.33 28.04
N ILE A 502 -25.93 -5.42 27.55
CA ILE A 502 -26.96 -6.18 28.27
C ILE A 502 -26.43 -6.71 29.61
N VAL A 503 -25.20 -7.25 29.62
CA VAL A 503 -24.57 -7.78 30.85
C VAL A 503 -23.75 -6.74 31.61
N GLY A 504 -23.72 -5.49 31.15
CA GLY A 504 -22.95 -4.40 31.76
C GLY A 504 -21.44 -4.43 31.48
N LEU A 505 -21.01 -5.16 30.44
CA LEU A 505 -19.62 -5.15 29.97
C LEU A 505 -19.26 -3.83 29.30
N SER A 506 -20.18 -3.22 28.56
CA SER A 506 -19.99 -1.92 27.89
C SER A 506 -21.20 -1.02 28.13
N ASP A 507 -21.06 0.28 27.86
CA ASP A 507 -22.19 1.21 27.85
C ASP A 507 -22.86 1.22 26.48
N ARG A 508 -22.05 1.11 25.41
CA ARG A 508 -22.49 1.10 24.02
C ARG A 508 -21.86 -0.02 23.21
N ILE A 509 -22.38 -0.21 22.00
CA ILE A 509 -21.76 -1.03 20.97
C ILE A 509 -21.48 -0.21 19.72
N VAL A 510 -20.47 -0.63 18.97
CA VAL A 510 -20.29 -0.25 17.57
C VAL A 510 -20.31 -1.52 16.73
N ASP A 511 -21.28 -1.64 15.83
CA ASP A 511 -21.41 -2.83 14.97
C ASP A 511 -22.13 -2.49 13.65
N ILE A 512 -22.18 -3.47 12.74
CA ILE A 512 -22.92 -3.42 11.48
C ILE A 512 -24.36 -3.88 11.66
N THR A 513 -25.26 -3.27 10.89
CA THR A 513 -26.64 -3.73 10.77
C THR A 513 -27.12 -3.62 9.32
N ALA A 514 -27.77 -4.67 8.82
CA ALA A 514 -28.41 -4.67 7.51
C ALA A 514 -29.91 -4.37 7.63
N THR A 515 -30.66 -5.24 8.33
CA THR A 515 -32.13 -5.14 8.49
C THR A 515 -32.58 -4.58 9.85
N GLY A 516 -31.66 -4.29 10.77
CA GLY A 516 -32.00 -3.89 12.14
C GLY A 516 -32.57 -5.00 13.04
N THR A 517 -32.67 -6.24 12.53
CA THR A 517 -33.31 -7.35 13.27
C THR A 517 -32.59 -7.67 14.56
N THR A 518 -31.26 -7.81 14.53
CA THR A 518 -30.47 -8.11 15.74
C THR A 518 -30.59 -7.02 16.81
N LEU A 519 -30.62 -5.75 16.42
CA LEU A 519 -30.81 -4.62 17.36
C LEU A 519 -32.20 -4.69 18.01
N ARG A 520 -33.26 -4.90 17.22
CA ARG A 520 -34.63 -5.01 17.71
C ARG A 520 -34.83 -6.20 18.64
N GLU A 521 -34.24 -7.36 18.32
CA GLU A 521 -34.34 -8.57 19.14
C GLU A 521 -33.61 -8.43 20.49
N ASN A 522 -32.64 -7.51 20.59
CA ASN A 522 -31.84 -7.26 21.79
C ASN A 522 -32.18 -5.93 22.49
N ASP A 523 -33.30 -5.28 22.11
CA ASP A 523 -33.75 -4.00 22.68
C ASP A 523 -32.67 -2.90 22.62
N LEU A 524 -31.97 -2.81 21.50
CA LEU A 524 -30.95 -1.78 21.25
C LEU A 524 -31.50 -0.67 20.34
N VAL A 525 -31.19 0.58 20.69
CA VAL A 525 -31.53 1.78 19.92
C VAL A 525 -30.26 2.40 19.34
N ILE A 526 -30.35 2.85 18.09
CA ILE A 526 -29.24 3.50 17.39
C ILE A 526 -29.09 4.92 17.96
N THR A 527 -27.87 5.27 18.37
CA THR A 527 -27.48 6.59 18.87
C THR A 527 -26.59 7.35 17.90
N GLY A 528 -25.98 6.66 16.93
CA GLY A 528 -25.14 7.27 15.90
C GLY A 528 -25.07 6.41 14.65
N GLU A 529 -24.97 7.06 13.49
CA GLU A 529 -24.69 6.40 12.20
C GLU A 529 -23.28 6.79 11.76
N ILE A 530 -22.43 5.79 11.51
CA ILE A 530 -20.99 5.98 11.29
C ILE A 530 -20.68 6.04 9.81
N MET A 531 -21.09 5.01 9.07
CA MET A 531 -20.84 4.90 7.63
C MET A 531 -21.70 3.81 7.01
N GLU A 532 -21.90 3.90 5.69
CA GLU A 532 -22.43 2.82 4.89
C GLU A 532 -21.30 1.91 4.39
N CYS A 533 -21.62 0.64 4.16
CA CYS A 533 -20.67 -0.38 3.72
C CYS A 533 -21.32 -1.29 2.67
N THR A 534 -20.56 -1.56 1.62
CA THR A 534 -20.88 -2.49 0.54
C THR A 534 -19.70 -3.44 0.33
N ALA A 535 -19.89 -4.49 -0.47
CA ALA A 535 -18.81 -5.36 -0.92
C ALA A 535 -17.88 -4.63 -1.90
N ARG A 536 -16.57 -4.82 -1.74
CA ARG A 536 -15.52 -4.25 -2.58
C ARG A 536 -14.72 -5.34 -3.25
N PHE A 537 -14.29 -5.06 -4.49
CA PHE A 537 -13.23 -5.82 -5.16
C PHE A 537 -11.89 -5.10 -4.97
N PHE A 538 -10.90 -5.83 -4.48
CA PHE A 538 -9.57 -5.31 -4.15
C PHE A 538 -8.47 -6.27 -4.57
N VAL A 539 -7.26 -5.75 -4.73
CA VAL A 539 -6.11 -6.46 -5.28
C VAL A 539 -4.84 -6.16 -4.51
N ASN A 540 -3.91 -7.11 -4.49
CA ASN A 540 -2.54 -6.85 -4.06
C ASN A 540 -1.87 -5.85 -5.04
N PRO A 541 -1.33 -4.70 -4.59
CA PRO A 541 -0.80 -3.69 -5.50
C PRO A 541 0.31 -4.20 -6.44
N GLY A 542 1.18 -5.11 -6.01
CA GLY A 542 2.18 -5.70 -6.89
C GLY A 542 1.58 -6.63 -7.95
N ARG A 543 0.54 -7.40 -7.60
CA ARG A 543 -0.21 -8.21 -8.59
C ARG A 543 -0.93 -7.35 -9.64
N ALA A 544 -1.49 -6.21 -9.26
CA ALA A 544 -2.11 -5.27 -10.20
C ALA A 544 -1.12 -4.73 -11.26
N ARG A 545 0.18 -4.73 -10.96
CA ARG A 545 1.27 -4.26 -11.84
C ARG A 545 1.93 -5.38 -12.64
N LEU A 546 1.96 -6.58 -12.07
CA LEU A 546 2.58 -7.75 -12.68
C LEU A 546 1.63 -8.55 -13.58
N ASP A 547 0.33 -8.52 -13.29
CA ASP A 547 -0.66 -9.35 -13.98
C ASP A 547 -1.89 -8.54 -14.44
N GLY A 548 -1.91 -8.23 -15.74
CA GLY A 548 -3.00 -7.48 -16.37
C GLY A 548 -4.36 -8.18 -16.30
N ARG A 549 -4.41 -9.50 -16.02
CA ARG A 549 -5.67 -10.23 -15.83
C ARG A 549 -6.50 -9.64 -14.69
N VAL A 550 -5.87 -9.13 -13.63
CA VAL A 550 -6.61 -8.59 -12.48
C VAL A 550 -7.34 -7.30 -12.84
N ARG A 551 -6.70 -6.41 -13.61
CA ARG A 551 -7.30 -5.17 -14.08
C ARG A 551 -8.44 -5.45 -15.07
N ARG A 552 -8.25 -6.39 -16.01
CA ARG A 552 -9.34 -6.87 -16.89
C ARG A 552 -10.52 -7.43 -16.12
N LEU A 553 -10.27 -8.20 -15.06
CA LEU A 553 -11.33 -8.69 -14.19
C LEU A 553 -12.06 -7.54 -13.50
N ALA A 554 -11.33 -6.55 -12.98
CA ALA A 554 -11.93 -5.37 -12.37
C ALA A 554 -12.86 -4.62 -13.35
N GLU A 555 -12.42 -4.41 -14.59
CA GLU A 555 -13.22 -3.77 -15.65
C GLU A 555 -14.50 -4.56 -15.97
N ARG A 556 -14.41 -5.89 -16.06
CA ARG A 556 -15.58 -6.75 -16.28
C ARG A 556 -16.57 -6.67 -15.11
N LEU A 557 -16.07 -6.70 -13.88
CA LEU A 557 -16.90 -6.57 -12.69
C LEU A 557 -17.58 -5.20 -12.65
N ALA A 558 -16.86 -4.12 -12.99
CA ALA A 558 -17.42 -2.77 -13.09
C ALA A 558 -18.56 -2.71 -14.11
N ALA A 559 -18.39 -3.31 -15.29
CA ALA A 559 -19.41 -3.35 -16.33
C ALA A 559 -20.67 -4.14 -15.90
N VAL A 560 -20.51 -5.23 -15.15
CA VAL A 560 -21.63 -6.00 -14.59
C VAL A 560 -22.41 -5.16 -13.58
N VAL A 561 -21.70 -4.46 -12.68
CA VAL A 561 -22.32 -3.63 -11.64
C VAL A 561 -23.03 -2.42 -12.24
N ALA A 562 -22.52 -1.84 -13.34
CA ALA A 562 -23.17 -0.72 -14.01
C ALA A 562 -24.47 -1.10 -14.76
N GLN A 563 -24.72 -2.40 -14.98
CA GLN A 563 -25.91 -2.91 -15.70
C GLN A 563 -27.05 -3.35 -14.78
N GLY A 564 -26.77 -3.57 -13.49
CA GLY A 564 -27.74 -4.02 -12.48
C GLY A 564 -28.09 -2.91 -11.52
#